data_AF-A0A8B3RZV3-F1
#
_entry.id   AF-A0A8B3RZV3-F1
#
_cell.length_a   1.000
_cell.length_b   1.000
_cell.length_c   1.000
_cell.angle_alpha   90.00
_cell.angle_beta   90.00
_cell.angle_gamma   90.00
#
_symmetry.space_group_name_H-M   'P 1'
#
loop_
_entity.id
_entity.type
_entity.pdbx_description
1 polymer ?
#
loop_
_entity_poly.entity_id
_entity_poly.type
_entity_poly.pdbx_seq_one_letter_code
_entity_poly.pdbx_strand_id
1 'polypeptide(L)'
;MIPDVPTSLPLLLRICAVTDGSITYLLEAIFGGKAEVSTLCQQIVEADEKMCSLLNISPGESVNIRKVTLEVNGVMHVFAKSLSPVNRMPVGMREQLMQADIPVGKDPAFKQT
;
A
#
# COMPACT_ATOMS: atom_id res chain seq x y z
N MET A 1 20.13 4.69 8.98
CA MET A 1 19.95 3.85 10.19
C MET A 1 19.17 2.62 9.76
N ILE A 2 19.71 1.41 9.96
CA ILE A 2 18.98 0.18 9.62
C ILE A 2 17.95 -0.08 10.73
N PRO A 3 16.67 -0.37 10.42
CA PRO A 3 15.68 -0.70 11.44
C PRO A 3 16.12 -1.89 12.29
N ASP A 4 15.78 -1.89 13.58
CA ASP A 4 16.03 -3.03 14.45
C ASP A 4 15.08 -4.19 14.09
N VAL A 5 15.57 -5.10 13.24
CA VAL A 5 14.81 -6.24 12.75
C VAL A 5 15.37 -7.52 13.37
N PRO A 6 14.54 -8.32 14.07
CA PRO A 6 15.00 -9.54 14.71
C PRO A 6 15.67 -10.51 13.74
N THR A 7 16.86 -11.00 14.11
CA THR A 7 17.61 -11.99 13.31
C THR A 7 16.95 -13.37 13.28
N SER A 8 16.01 -13.62 14.20
CA SER A 8 15.18 -14.82 14.23
C SER A 8 14.14 -14.87 13.10
N LEU A 9 13.84 -13.75 12.44
CA LEU A 9 12.95 -13.74 11.28
C LEU A 9 13.61 -14.41 10.06
N PRO A 10 12.85 -15.19 9.27
CA PRO A 10 13.30 -15.67 7.96
C PRO A 10 13.85 -14.54 7.09
N LEU A 11 14.89 -14.86 6.30
CA LEU A 11 15.64 -13.88 5.50
C LEU A 11 14.73 -12.98 4.65
N LEU A 12 13.74 -13.55 3.97
CA LEU A 12 12.83 -12.78 3.11
C LEU A 12 11.97 -11.79 3.91
N LEU A 13 11.51 -12.17 5.11
CA LEU A 13 10.75 -11.25 5.97
C LEU A 13 11.64 -10.11 6.49
N ARG A 14 12.92 -10.39 6.75
CA ARG A 14 13.89 -9.34 7.11
C ARG A 14 14.09 -8.35 5.98
N ILE A 15 14.20 -8.83 4.74
CA ILE A 15 14.31 -7.98 3.54
C ILE A 15 13.04 -7.13 3.40
N CYS A 16 11.85 -7.73 3.51
CA CYS A 16 10.58 -6.99 3.45
C CYS A 16 10.45 -5.93 4.56
N ALA A 17 11.03 -6.16 5.74
CA ALA A 17 10.95 -5.22 6.86
C ALA A 17 11.81 -3.96 6.67
N VAL A 18 12.85 -4.02 5.83
CA VAL A 18 13.81 -2.92 5.65
C VAL A 18 13.76 -2.28 4.26
N THR A 19 13.07 -2.91 3.31
CA THR A 19 13.02 -2.40 1.93
C THR A 19 12.14 -1.16 1.82
N ASP A 20 12.62 -0.19 1.05
CA ASP A 20 11.89 0.97 0.53
C ASP A 20 11.41 0.75 -0.91
N GLY A 21 11.76 -0.40 -1.50
CA GLY A 21 11.38 -0.80 -2.84
C GLY A 21 9.96 -1.37 -2.92
N SER A 22 9.51 -1.64 -4.15
CA SER A 22 8.19 -2.22 -4.39
C SER A 22 8.12 -3.66 -3.91
N ILE A 23 7.34 -3.92 -2.86
CA ILE A 23 6.99 -5.28 -2.42
C ILE A 23 6.36 -6.07 -3.56
N THR A 24 5.62 -5.42 -4.47
CA THR A 24 5.04 -6.08 -5.64
C THR A 24 6.13 -6.69 -6.53
N TYR A 25 7.17 -5.93 -6.90
CA TYR A 25 8.29 -6.47 -7.70
C TYR A 25 9.08 -7.53 -6.94
N LEU A 26 9.23 -7.37 -5.62
CA LEU A 26 9.91 -8.37 -4.78
C LEU A 26 9.17 -9.71 -4.78
N LEU A 27 7.84 -9.71 -4.64
CA LEU A 27 7.02 -10.93 -4.72
C LEU A 27 7.15 -11.61 -6.09
N GLU A 28 7.12 -10.84 -7.17
CA GLU A 28 7.28 -11.38 -8.54
C GLU A 28 8.65 -12.04 -8.73
N ALA A 29 9.71 -11.42 -8.21
CA ALA A 29 11.07 -11.95 -8.27
C ALA A 29 11.26 -13.21 -7.42
N ILE A 30 10.64 -13.26 -6.23
CA ILE A 30 10.77 -14.41 -5.30
C ILE A 30 9.99 -15.62 -5.80
N PHE A 31 8.75 -15.43 -6.23
CA PHE A 31 7.80 -16.52 -6.50
C PHE A 31 7.67 -16.87 -7.98
N GLY A 32 8.27 -16.11 -8.89
CA GLY A 32 8.29 -16.41 -10.32
C GLY A 32 6.89 -16.36 -10.93
N GLY A 33 6.29 -15.18 -10.99
CA GLY A 33 4.95 -14.95 -11.53
C GLY A 33 4.56 -13.48 -11.47
N LYS A 34 3.42 -13.11 -12.07
CA LYS A 34 2.88 -11.76 -11.94
C LYS A 34 2.13 -11.63 -10.62
N ALA A 35 2.34 -10.54 -9.92
CA ALA A 35 1.59 -10.21 -8.72
C ALA A 35 0.25 -9.57 -9.11
N GLU A 36 -0.83 -10.16 -8.62
CA GLU A 36 -2.21 -9.74 -8.81
C GLU A 36 -2.72 -9.09 -7.54
N VAL A 37 -3.50 -8.02 -7.67
CA VAL A 37 -4.10 -7.31 -6.53
C VAL A 37 -5.59 -7.55 -6.51
N SER A 38 -6.13 -7.87 -5.34
CA SER A 38 -7.57 -7.99 -5.13
C SER A 38 -8.02 -7.00 -4.09
N THR A 39 -8.93 -6.10 -4.47
CA THR A 39 -9.47 -5.08 -3.55
C THR A 39 -10.52 -5.72 -2.64
N LEU A 40 -10.24 -5.80 -1.34
CA LEU A 40 -11.17 -6.34 -0.34
C LEU A 40 -12.20 -5.31 0.10
N CYS A 41 -11.76 -4.09 0.34
CA CYS A 41 -12.65 -2.96 0.61
C CYS A 41 -11.99 -1.63 0.25
N GLN A 42 -12.80 -0.68 -0.18
CA GLN A 42 -12.38 0.70 -0.37
C GLN A 42 -13.50 1.65 0.05
N GLN A 43 -13.18 2.62 0.90
CA GLN A 43 -14.15 3.59 1.40
C GLN A 43 -13.49 4.91 1.75
N ILE A 44 -14.24 5.99 1.59
CA ILE A 44 -13.86 7.31 2.08
C ILE A 44 -14.51 7.50 3.45
N VAL A 45 -13.71 7.84 4.45
CA VAL A 45 -14.16 8.14 5.81
C VAL A 45 -13.59 9.48 6.27
N GLU A 46 -14.22 10.06 7.29
CA GLU A 46 -13.64 11.19 8.01
C GLU A 46 -12.46 10.74 8.87
N ALA A 47 -11.39 11.54 8.90
CA ALA A 47 -10.20 11.24 9.67
C ALA A 47 -10.48 11.25 11.19
N ASP A 48 -10.16 10.13 11.84
CA ASP A 48 -10.09 10.05 13.30
C ASP A 48 -8.77 10.65 13.84
N GLU A 49 -8.66 10.82 15.16
CA GLU A 49 -7.48 11.40 15.80
C GLU A 49 -6.16 10.68 15.46
N LYS A 50 -6.21 9.35 15.27
CA LYS A 50 -5.03 8.55 14.91
C LYS A 50 -4.62 8.81 13.47
N MET A 51 -5.58 8.87 12.55
CA MET A 51 -5.35 9.22 11.15
C MET A 51 -4.82 10.64 11.00
N CYS A 52 -5.39 11.60 11.75
CA CYS A 52 -4.91 12.98 11.79
C CYS A 52 -3.45 13.06 12.19
N SER A 53 -3.08 12.36 13.26
CA SER A 53 -1.69 12.31 13.74
C SER A 53 -0.75 11.63 12.75
N LEU A 54 -1.17 10.51 12.15
CA LEU A 54 -0.35 9.71 11.23
C LEU A 54 -0.12 10.42 9.88
N LEU A 55 -1.17 11.03 9.33
CA LEU A 55 -1.15 11.65 8.00
C LEU A 55 -0.88 13.16 8.05
N ASN A 56 -0.75 13.72 9.26
CA ASN A 56 -0.61 15.14 9.51
C ASN A 56 -1.73 15.95 8.83
N ILE A 57 -2.99 15.61 9.10
CA ILE A 57 -4.21 16.24 8.56
C ILE A 57 -5.15 16.67 9.70
N SER A 58 -6.14 17.50 9.38
CA SER A 58 -7.13 18.00 10.35
C SER A 58 -8.27 16.98 10.58
N PRO A 59 -8.90 16.97 11.77
CA PRO A 59 -10.10 16.17 12.03
C PRO A 59 -11.22 16.46 11.02
N GLY A 60 -11.91 15.42 10.57
CA GLY A 60 -12.98 15.53 9.56
C GLY A 60 -12.51 15.58 8.11
N GLU A 61 -11.20 15.67 7.84
CA GLU A 61 -10.69 15.56 6.47
C GLU A 61 -10.97 14.16 5.88
N SER A 62 -11.30 14.11 4.58
CA SER A 62 -11.61 12.85 3.89
C SER A 62 -10.37 12.01 3.64
N VAL A 63 -10.39 10.76 4.10
CA VAL A 63 -9.33 9.76 3.90
C VAL A 63 -9.91 8.56 3.17
N ASN A 64 -9.25 8.19 2.06
CA ASN A 64 -9.52 6.91 1.40
C ASN A 64 -8.80 5.79 2.16
N ILE A 65 -9.56 4.83 2.66
CA ILE A 65 -9.05 3.58 3.22
C ILE A 65 -9.21 2.50 2.17
N ARG A 66 -8.11 1.86 1.80
CA ARG A 66 -8.11 0.72 0.89
C ARG A 66 -7.45 -0.48 1.56
N LYS A 67 -8.11 -1.63 1.49
CA LYS A 67 -7.54 -2.93 1.90
C LYS A 67 -7.47 -3.82 0.68
N VAL A 68 -6.31 -4.43 0.47
CA VAL A 68 -6.05 -5.33 -0.67
C VAL A 68 -5.31 -6.57 -0.24
N THR A 69 -5.42 -7.63 -1.03
CA THR A 69 -4.46 -8.73 -1.03
C THR A 69 -3.55 -8.63 -2.25
N LEU A 70 -2.33 -9.16 -2.11
CA LEU A 70 -1.44 -9.45 -3.23
C LEU A 70 -1.21 -10.95 -3.32
N GLU A 71 -1.41 -11.48 -4.51
CA GLU A 71 -1.33 -12.91 -4.81
C GLU A 71 -0.31 -13.13 -5.92
N VAL A 72 0.46 -14.22 -5.85
CA VAL A 72 1.31 -14.68 -6.95
C VAL A 72 1.02 -16.16 -7.15
N ASN A 73 0.79 -16.57 -8.41
CA ASN A 73 0.51 -17.95 -8.77
C ASN A 73 -0.67 -18.56 -7.96
N GLY A 74 -1.70 -17.75 -7.68
CA GLY A 74 -2.90 -18.16 -6.93
C GLY A 74 -2.69 -18.30 -5.42
N VAL A 75 -1.54 -17.88 -4.88
CA VAL A 75 -1.24 -17.90 -3.44
C VAL A 75 -1.18 -16.48 -2.90
N MET A 76 -1.97 -16.21 -1.87
CA MET A 76 -1.95 -14.92 -1.16
C MET A 76 -0.71 -14.79 -0.28
N HIS A 77 0.06 -13.73 -0.52
CA HIS A 77 1.32 -13.46 0.21
C HIS A 77 1.24 -12.23 1.10
N VAL A 78 0.47 -11.22 0.71
CA VAL A 78 0.40 -9.95 1.45
C VAL A 78 -1.03 -9.49 1.60
N PHE A 79 -1.36 -9.03 2.80
CA PHE A 79 -2.51 -8.18 3.07
C PHE A 79 -1.99 -6.76 3.32
N ALA A 80 -2.50 -5.77 2.59
CA ALA A 80 -2.07 -4.38 2.72
C ALA A 80 -3.27 -3.46 3.00
N LYS A 81 -3.07 -2.51 3.91
CA LYS A 81 -3.99 -1.41 4.19
C LYS A 81 -3.29 -0.09 3.90
N SER A 82 -3.87 0.73 3.04
CA SER A 82 -3.42 2.10 2.81
C SER A 82 -4.43 3.12 3.31
N LEU A 83 -3.92 4.28 3.71
CA LEU A 83 -4.67 5.46 4.13
C LEU A 83 -4.17 6.63 3.29
N SER A 84 -5.06 7.31 2.57
CA SER A 84 -4.67 8.37 1.65
C SER A 84 -5.58 9.59 1.80
N PRO A 85 -5.06 10.77 2.20
CA PRO A 85 -5.85 11.99 2.27
C PRO A 85 -6.35 12.41 0.89
N VAL A 86 -7.66 12.44 0.69
CA VAL A 86 -8.26 12.67 -0.63
C VAL A 86 -8.00 14.09 -1.12
N ASN A 87 -8.03 15.06 -0.21
CA ASN A 87 -7.85 16.48 -0.53
C ASN A 87 -6.42 16.85 -0.93
N ARG A 88 -5.44 15.97 -0.66
CA ARG A 88 -4.04 16.17 -1.04
C ARG A 88 -3.66 15.45 -2.33
N MET A 89 -4.60 14.70 -2.91
CA MET A 89 -4.35 13.98 -4.15
C MET A 89 -4.26 14.98 -5.32
N PRO A 90 -3.26 14.83 -6.21
CA PRO A 90 -3.24 15.53 -7.49
C PRO A 90 -4.53 15.31 -8.29
N VAL A 91 -4.85 16.27 -9.15
CA VAL A 91 -6.01 16.19 -10.05
C VAL A 91 -5.94 14.91 -10.88
N GLY A 92 -7.05 14.16 -10.97
CA GLY A 92 -7.13 12.88 -11.68
C GLY A 92 -6.65 11.65 -10.88
N MET A 93 -5.80 11.82 -9.85
CA MET A 93 -5.36 10.69 -9.01
C MET A 93 -6.53 10.10 -8.20
N ARG A 94 -7.47 10.93 -7.75
CA ARG A 94 -8.66 10.45 -7.03
C ARG A 94 -9.47 9.48 -7.89
N GLU A 95 -9.68 9.79 -9.17
CA GLU A 95 -10.45 8.95 -10.09
C GLU A 95 -9.72 7.64 -10.36
N GLN A 96 -8.41 7.71 -10.58
CA GLN A 96 -7.56 6.52 -10.77
C GLN A 96 -7.57 5.62 -9.53
N LEU A 97 -7.40 6.18 -8.33
CA LEU A 97 -7.43 5.42 -7.08
C LEU A 97 -8.76 4.70 -6.86
N MET A 98 -9.87 5.31 -7.29
CA MET A 98 -11.22 4.75 -7.15
C MET A 98 -11.54 3.69 -8.22
N GLN A 99 -10.80 3.66 -9.32
CA GLN A 99 -11.00 2.73 -10.44
C GLN A 99 -10.00 1.57 -10.47
N ALA A 100 -8.85 1.69 -9.81
CA ALA A 100 -7.71 0.84 -10.11
C ALA A 100 -7.64 -0.44 -9.26
N ASP A 101 -7.85 -1.60 -9.88
CA ASP A 101 -7.25 -2.88 -9.46
C ASP A 101 -5.76 -2.94 -9.86
N ILE A 102 -5.01 -1.89 -9.49
CA ILE A 102 -3.56 -1.78 -9.74
C ILE A 102 -2.84 -1.75 -8.38
N PRO A 103 -1.76 -2.53 -8.17
CA PRO A 103 -0.93 -2.41 -6.98
C PRO A 103 -0.37 -1.00 -6.86
N VAL A 104 -0.41 -0.40 -5.66
CA VAL A 104 0.06 0.99 -5.44
C VAL A 104 1.49 1.21 -5.95
N GLY A 105 2.40 0.23 -5.75
CA GLY A 105 3.78 0.33 -6.25
C GLY A 105 3.95 0.31 -7.78
N LYS A 106 2.87 0.01 -8.52
CA LYS A 106 2.82 0.04 -10.00
C LYS A 106 1.94 1.18 -10.53
N ASP A 107 1.22 1.87 -9.66
CA ASP A 107 0.36 2.97 -10.06
C ASP A 107 1.21 4.17 -10.53
N PRO A 108 1.10 4.58 -11.81
CA PRO A 108 1.88 5.69 -12.36
C PRO A 108 1.60 7.03 -11.66
N ALA A 109 0.45 7.18 -10.99
CA ALA A 109 0.13 8.38 -10.22
C ALA A 109 1.02 8.51 -8.98
N PHE A 110 1.47 7.39 -8.38
CA PHE A 110 2.33 7.37 -7.19
C PHE A 110 3.83 7.47 -7.52
N LYS A 111 4.22 7.47 -8.79
CA LYS A 111 5.62 7.61 -9.22
C LYS A 111 6.07 9.06 -9.49
N GLN A 112 5.18 10.05 -9.36
CA GLN A 112 5.47 11.47 -9.69
C GLN A 112 5.77 12.36 -8.48
N THR A 113 5.98 11.80 -7.29
CA THR A 113 6.48 12.53 -6.11
C THR A 113 7.97 12.38 -5.93
#